data_AF-A0A8T5FRM6-F1
#
_entry.id   AF-A0A8T5FRM6-F1
#
_cell.length_a   1.000
_cell.length_b   1.000
_cell.length_c   1.000
_cell.angle_alpha   90.00
_cell.angle_beta   90.00
_cell.angle_gamma   90.00
#
_symmetry.space_group_name_H-M   'P 1'
#
loop_
_entity.id
_entity.type
_entity.pdbx_description
1 polymer ?
#
loop_
_entity_poly.entity_id
_entity_poly.type
_entity_poly.pdbx_seq_one_letter_code
_entity_poly.pdbx_strand_id
1 'polypeptide(L)'
;MRESETFGSENGSGDELVQWLNEEAKKRKLKFEARLYDYVIKTENFGTFEMFSWMGEVKTARSLIVKASKKFRVKVIEGGYKAKEKVYSTKKADFAMVRKGDRIIGHLKFTAPRIGKGDWKLVEEERR
;
A
#
# COMPACT_ATOMS: atom_id res chain seq x y z
N MET A 1 0.95 4.48 -18.17
CA MET A 1 0.50 4.70 -16.78
C MET A 1 1.31 3.77 -15.89
N ARG A 2 1.84 4.26 -14.78
CA ARG A 2 2.64 3.43 -13.86
C ARG A 2 1.67 2.94 -12.78
N GLU A 3 1.21 1.71 -12.91
CA GLU A 3 0.46 1.03 -11.85
C GLU A 3 1.37 0.96 -10.62
N SER A 4 0.86 1.40 -9.47
CA SER A 4 1.61 1.32 -8.21
C SER A 4 1.03 0.17 -7.39
N GLU A 5 1.82 -0.88 -7.20
CA GLU A 5 1.41 -2.16 -6.59
C GLU A 5 1.53 -2.16 -5.06
N THR A 6 2.19 -1.15 -4.48
CA THR A 6 2.67 -1.25 -3.09
C THR A 6 1.64 -0.79 -2.04
N PHE A 7 0.35 -1.04 -2.25
CA PHE A 7 -0.70 -0.65 -1.31
C PHE A 7 -1.54 -1.85 -0.88
N GLY A 8 -1.92 -1.86 0.39
CA GLY A 8 -2.70 -2.95 0.98
C GLY A 8 -3.61 -2.46 2.08
N SER A 9 -4.73 -3.16 2.27
CA SER A 9 -5.70 -2.92 3.34
C SER A 9 -5.66 -4.04 4.36
N GLU A 10 -5.95 -3.77 5.63
CA GLU A 10 -6.08 -4.82 6.65
C GLU A 10 -7.07 -5.90 6.19
N ASN A 11 -6.68 -7.17 6.34
CA ASN A 11 -7.44 -8.31 5.86
C ASN A 11 -8.91 -8.30 6.33
N GLY A 12 -9.84 -8.54 5.41
CA GLY A 12 -11.28 -8.47 5.64
C GLY A 12 -11.88 -7.08 5.45
N SER A 13 -11.10 -6.11 4.96
CA SER A 13 -11.59 -4.76 4.65
C SER A 13 -11.28 -4.29 3.24
N GLY A 14 -10.57 -5.10 2.44
CA GLY A 14 -10.13 -4.75 1.10
C GLY A 14 -11.29 -4.33 0.20
N ASP A 15 -12.36 -5.13 0.14
CA ASP A 15 -13.49 -4.89 -0.78
C ASP A 15 -14.17 -3.57 -0.49
N GLU A 16 -14.61 -3.37 0.76
CA GLU A 16 -15.29 -2.15 1.19
C GLU A 16 -14.39 -0.91 1.05
N LEU A 17 -13.11 -1.05 1.39
CA LEU A 17 -12.15 0.05 1.28
C LEU A 17 -11.92 0.44 -0.19
N VAL A 18 -11.68 -0.52 -1.09
CA VAL A 18 -11.44 -0.25 -2.51
C VAL A 18 -12.68 0.28 -3.21
N GLN A 19 -13.86 -0.27 -2.89
CA GLN A 19 -15.13 0.27 -3.38
C GLN A 19 -15.28 1.73 -2.98
N TRP A 20 -15.09 2.04 -1.69
CA TRP A 20 -15.21 3.41 -1.20
C TRP A 20 -14.19 4.36 -1.84
N LEU A 21 -12.94 3.92 -2.04
CA LEU A 21 -11.92 4.72 -2.72
C LEU A 21 -12.37 5.14 -4.12
N ASN A 22 -12.91 4.20 -4.89
CA ASN A 22 -13.38 4.43 -6.26
C ASN A 22 -14.63 5.33 -6.30
N GLU A 23 -15.59 5.10 -5.41
CA GLU A 23 -16.79 5.93 -5.29
C GLU A 23 -16.45 7.38 -4.90
N GLU A 24 -15.56 7.56 -3.91
CA GLU A 24 -15.15 8.87 -3.45
C GLU A 24 -14.33 9.61 -4.52
N ALA A 25 -13.49 8.89 -5.26
CA ALA A 25 -12.78 9.44 -6.42
C ALA A 25 -13.75 9.91 -7.51
N LYS A 26 -14.73 9.07 -7.87
CA LYS A 26 -15.77 9.40 -8.86
C LYS A 26 -16.59 10.61 -8.45
N LYS A 27 -17.04 10.66 -7.20
CA LYS A 27 -17.79 11.79 -6.62
C LYS A 27 -17.03 13.11 -6.74
N ARG A 28 -15.72 13.07 -6.52
CA ARG A 28 -14.82 14.23 -6.59
C ARG A 28 -14.23 14.49 -7.97
N LYS A 29 -14.60 13.70 -8.99
CA LYS A 29 -14.05 13.75 -10.36
C LYS A 29 -12.52 13.63 -10.38
N LEU A 30 -11.97 12.82 -9.49
CA LEU A 30 -10.53 12.57 -9.39
C LEU A 30 -10.12 11.47 -10.38
N LYS A 31 -8.95 11.63 -11.01
CA LYS A 31 -8.31 10.56 -11.80
C LYS A 31 -7.69 9.56 -10.83
N PHE A 32 -8.51 8.62 -10.34
CA PHE A 32 -8.10 7.56 -9.44
C PHE A 32 -8.96 6.32 -9.68
N GLU A 33 -8.32 5.16 -9.72
CA GLU A 33 -8.97 3.86 -9.73
C GLU A 33 -8.11 2.87 -8.93
N ALA A 34 -8.73 2.11 -8.04
CA ALA A 34 -8.11 1.03 -7.27
C ALA A 34 -8.77 -0.30 -7.55
N ARG A 35 -7.99 -1.39 -7.52
CA ARG A 35 -8.45 -2.75 -7.76
C ARG A 35 -7.72 -3.72 -6.83
N LEU A 36 -8.47 -4.53 -6.10
CA LEU A 36 -7.91 -5.68 -5.40
C LEU A 36 -7.33 -6.68 -6.41
N TYR A 37 -6.34 -7.42 -5.95
CA TYR A 37 -5.86 -8.61 -6.64
C TYR A 37 -5.61 -9.71 -5.60
N ASP A 38 -5.59 -10.97 -6.04
CA ASP A 38 -5.50 -12.14 -5.17
C ASP A 38 -4.08 -12.34 -4.61
N TYR A 39 -3.66 -11.39 -3.79
CA TYR A 39 -2.37 -11.39 -3.13
C TYR A 39 -2.49 -10.78 -1.74
N VAL A 40 -1.88 -11.46 -0.77
CA VAL A 40 -1.87 -11.02 0.62
C VAL A 40 -0.45 -10.94 1.15
N ILE A 41 -0.19 -9.92 1.97
CA ILE A 41 1.06 -9.77 2.71
C ILE A 41 0.80 -10.03 4.18
N LYS A 42 1.45 -11.06 4.71
CA LYS A 42 1.46 -11.35 6.14
C LYS A 42 2.67 -10.68 6.77
N THR A 43 2.45 -9.95 7.85
CA THR A 43 3.48 -9.31 8.67
C THR A 43 3.41 -9.91 10.08
N GLU A 44 4.53 -9.94 10.80
CA GLU A 44 4.53 -10.44 12.19
C GLU A 44 3.97 -9.37 13.14
N ASN A 45 4.27 -8.10 12.88
CA ASN A 45 3.96 -6.98 13.76
C ASN A 45 2.63 -6.26 13.46
N PHE A 46 2.13 -6.36 12.22
CA PHE A 46 1.02 -5.51 11.75
C PHE A 46 -0.19 -6.29 11.21
N GLY A 47 -0.15 -7.63 11.23
CA GLY A 47 -1.23 -8.49 10.74
C GLY A 47 -1.13 -8.78 9.24
N THR A 48 -2.26 -9.15 8.63
CA THR A 48 -2.34 -9.51 7.21
C THR A 48 -2.98 -8.38 6.41
N PHE A 49 -2.49 -8.17 5.20
CA PHE A 49 -2.97 -7.15 4.28
C PHE A 49 -3.40 -7.76 2.94
N GLU A 50 -4.59 -7.40 2.49
CA GLU A 50 -5.10 -7.63 1.14
C GLU A 50 -4.55 -6.55 0.22
N MET A 51 -3.83 -6.96 -0.82
CA MET A 51 -3.14 -6.02 -1.70
C MET A 51 -4.05 -5.50 -2.80
N PHE A 52 -3.86 -4.23 -3.16
CA PHE A 52 -4.58 -3.61 -4.27
C PHE A 52 -3.64 -2.73 -5.09
N SER A 53 -3.84 -2.74 -6.41
CA SER A 53 -3.19 -1.80 -7.30
C SER A 53 -4.04 -0.54 -7.43
N TRP A 54 -3.41 0.56 -7.83
CA TRP A 54 -4.14 1.76 -8.20
C TRP A 54 -3.47 2.51 -9.35
N MET A 55 -4.27 3.33 -10.01
CA MET A 55 -3.88 4.24 -11.07
C MET A 55 -4.35 5.66 -10.75
N GLY A 56 -3.55 6.67 -11.10
CA GLY A 56 -3.90 8.07 -10.89
C GLY A 56 -2.72 8.93 -10.47
N GLU A 57 -3.01 10.04 -9.79
CA GLU A 57 -1.99 10.91 -9.20
C GLU A 57 -1.60 10.46 -7.78
N VAL A 58 -0.29 10.38 -7.50
CA VAL A 58 0.26 9.89 -6.22
C VAL A 58 -0.29 10.66 -5.01
N LYS A 59 -0.34 12.00 -5.09
CA LYS A 59 -0.85 12.83 -3.99
C LYS A 59 -2.32 12.54 -3.70
N THR A 60 -3.11 12.34 -4.76
CA THR A 60 -4.53 12.03 -4.68
C THR A 60 -4.76 10.64 -4.07
N ALA A 61 -4.03 9.64 -4.56
CA ALA A 61 -4.09 8.28 -4.02
C ALA A 61 -3.77 8.24 -2.52
N ARG A 62 -2.64 8.84 -2.10
CA ARG A 62 -2.25 8.91 -0.69
C ARG A 62 -3.31 9.60 0.17
N SER A 63 -3.86 10.71 -0.30
CA SER A 63 -4.92 11.43 0.41
C SER A 63 -6.18 10.57 0.59
N LEU A 64 -6.63 9.88 -0.46
CA LEU A 64 -7.81 9.02 -0.41
C LEU A 64 -7.59 7.80 0.50
N ILE A 65 -6.44 7.15 0.41
CA ILE A 65 -6.11 5.95 1.19
C ILE A 65 -6.02 6.27 2.69
N VAL A 66 -5.41 7.40 3.07
CA VAL A 66 -5.40 7.85 4.47
C VAL A 66 -6.83 8.14 4.97
N LYS A 67 -7.68 8.76 4.14
CA LYS A 67 -9.09 9.00 4.50
C LYS A 67 -9.86 7.69 4.67
N ALA A 68 -9.64 6.72 3.79
CA ALA A 68 -10.26 5.40 3.89
C ALA A 68 -9.83 4.70 5.19
N SER A 69 -8.53 4.67 5.47
CA SER A 69 -7.98 4.10 6.71
C SER A 69 -8.59 4.73 7.96
N LYS A 70 -8.80 6.06 7.99
CA LYS A 70 -9.52 6.72 9.10
C LYS A 70 -10.98 6.29 9.18
N LYS A 71 -11.68 6.31 8.05
CA LYS A 71 -13.12 6.03 7.97
C LYS A 71 -13.43 4.62 8.47
N PHE A 72 -12.67 3.63 8.00
CA PHE A 72 -12.86 2.22 8.34
C PHE A 72 -12.09 1.79 9.60
N ARG A 73 -11.24 2.67 10.15
CA ARG A 73 -10.38 2.41 11.33
C ARG A 73 -9.40 1.25 11.14
N VAL A 74 -9.04 0.97 9.90
CA VAL A 74 -8.15 -0.14 9.48
C VAL A 74 -6.71 0.30 9.27
N LYS A 75 -5.78 -0.65 9.36
CA LYS A 75 -4.40 -0.40 8.91
C LYS A 75 -4.31 -0.45 7.39
N VAL A 76 -3.39 0.32 6.82
CA VAL A 76 -3.07 0.29 5.39
C VAL A 76 -1.56 0.30 5.17
N ILE A 77 -1.10 -0.36 4.11
CA ILE A 77 0.25 -0.23 3.57
C ILE A 77 0.24 0.91 2.54
N GLU A 78 1.17 1.85 2.67
CA GLU A 78 1.45 2.90 1.69
C GLU A 78 2.90 2.75 1.21
N GLY A 79 3.09 2.31 -0.04
CA GLY A 79 4.41 2.17 -0.64
C GLY A 79 4.79 3.21 -1.68
N GLY A 80 5.88 2.95 -2.39
CA GLY A 80 6.55 3.96 -3.21
C GLY A 80 7.23 5.04 -2.36
N TYR A 81 7.65 4.70 -1.14
CA TYR A 81 8.47 5.58 -0.32
C TYR A 81 9.94 5.39 -0.71
N LYS A 82 10.64 6.50 -1.03
CA LYS A 82 12.10 6.47 -1.13
C LYS A 82 12.64 6.58 0.29
N ALA A 83 13.23 5.51 0.82
CA ALA A 83 13.99 5.59 2.06
C ALA A 83 15.05 6.71 1.93
N LYS A 84 15.22 7.50 3.00
CA LYS A 84 16.24 8.57 3.05
C LYS A 84 17.65 8.00 2.95
N GLU A 85 17.85 6.75 3.34
CA GLU A 85 19.14 6.09 3.24
C GLU A 85 19.42 5.68 1.78
N LYS A 86 20.55 6.16 1.25
CA LYS A 86 21.17 5.61 0.04
C LYS A 86 21.67 4.20 0.37
N VAL A 87 20.77 3.23 0.42
CA VAL A 87 21.16 1.82 0.48
C VAL A 87 21.70 1.49 -0.90
N TYR A 88 23.02 1.41 -1.02
CA TYR A 88 23.73 0.88 -2.18
C TYR A 88 23.43 -0.63 -2.30
N SER A 89 22.20 -0.97 -2.69
CA SER A 89 21.74 -2.33 -2.91
C SER A 89 21.63 -2.58 -4.41
N THR A 90 22.25 -3.66 -4.89
CA THR A 90 22.08 -4.17 -6.26
C THR A 90 20.68 -4.73 -6.52
N LYS A 91 19.88 -4.96 -5.47
CA LYS A 91 18.50 -5.44 -5.54
C LYS A 91 17.53 -4.25 -5.55
N LYS A 92 16.56 -4.26 -6.47
CA LYS A 92 15.40 -3.35 -6.44
C LYS A 92 14.62 -3.60 -5.14
N ALA A 93 14.72 -2.67 -4.21
CA ALA A 93 13.94 -2.65 -2.98
C ALA A 93 12.88 -1.54 -3.08
N ASP A 94 11.70 -1.79 -2.53
CA ASP A 94 10.67 -0.78 -2.32
C ASP A 94 10.39 -0.68 -0.82
N PHE A 95 10.19 0.55 -0.35
CA PHE A 95 9.89 0.80 1.05
C PHE A 95 8.44 1.26 1.17
N ALA A 96 7.78 0.77 2.20
CA ALA A 96 6.43 1.14 2.53
C ALA A 96 6.30 1.51 4.00
N MET A 97 5.22 2.20 4.30
CA MET A 97 4.82 2.55 5.65
C MET A 97 3.52 1.84 5.97
N VAL A 98 3.41 1.35 7.20
CA VAL A 98 2.12 0.92 7.75
C VAL A 98 1.49 2.09 8.48
N ARG A 99 0.24 2.40 8.14
CA ARG A 99 -0.51 3.52 8.72
C ARG A 99 -1.81 3.05 9.33
N LYS A 100 -2.26 3.77 10.35
CA LYS A 100 -3.63 3.70 10.89
C LYS A 100 -4.17 5.13 10.98
N GLY A 101 -4.97 5.51 10.00
CA GLY A 101 -5.34 6.90 9.75
C GLY A 101 -4.11 7.75 9.44
N ASP A 102 -3.93 8.87 10.16
CA ASP A 102 -2.75 9.73 9.96
C ASP A 102 -1.46 9.12 10.51
N ARG A 103 -1.57 8.27 11.54
CA ARG A 103 -0.43 7.76 12.30
C ARG A 103 0.32 6.70 11.48
N ILE A 104 1.61 6.92 11.29
CA ILE A 104 2.55 5.88 10.85
C ILE A 104 2.89 5.02 12.07
N ILE A 105 2.67 3.71 11.97
CA ILE A 105 2.89 2.74 13.06
C ILE A 105 4.07 1.80 12.78
N GLY A 106 4.62 1.84 11.57
CA GLY A 106 5.80 1.06 11.22
C GLY A 106 6.21 1.23 9.77
N HIS A 107 7.30 0.56 9.40
CA HIS A 107 7.86 0.53 8.07
C HIS A 107 8.01 -0.92 7.61
N LEU A 108 7.89 -1.11 6.30
CA LEU A 108 8.11 -2.39 5.62
C LEU A 108 9.14 -2.19 4.51
N LYS A 109 9.92 -3.23 4.27
CA LYS A 109 10.83 -3.31 3.13
C LYS A 109 10.46 -4.51 2.29
N PHE A 110 10.27 -4.24 1.01
CA PHE A 110 9.98 -5.24 0.00
C PHE A 110 11.17 -5.41 -0.92
N THR A 111 11.35 -6.61 -1.47
CA THR A 111 12.27 -6.85 -2.59
C THR A 111 11.51 -7.40 -3.77
N ALA A 112 11.93 -6.95 -4.96
CA ALA A 112 11.43 -7.53 -6.19
C ALA A 112 11.81 -9.03 -6.26
N PRO A 113 11.00 -9.86 -6.92
CA PRO A 113 11.33 -11.26 -7.15
C PRO A 113 12.69 -11.40 -7.83
N ARG A 114 13.46 -12.42 -7.44
CA ARG A 114 14.78 -12.69 -8.04
C ARG A 114 14.68 -13.22 -9.48
N ILE A 115 13.55 -13.83 -9.85
CA ILE A 115 13.32 -14.48 -11.16
C ILE A 115 11.83 -14.32 -11.52
N GLY A 116 11.52 -13.89 -12.75
CA GLY A 116 10.15 -13.82 -13.30
C GLY A 116 9.32 -12.58 -12.95
N LYS A 117 8.03 -12.59 -13.34
CA LYS A 117 6.99 -11.60 -12.96
C LYS A 117 6.29 -12.05 -11.67
N GLY A 118 7.00 -12.10 -10.55
CA GLY A 118 6.41 -12.46 -9.25
C GLY A 118 5.96 -11.24 -8.45
N ASP A 119 5.23 -11.48 -7.37
CA ASP A 119 4.82 -10.45 -6.43
C ASP A 119 5.97 -9.95 -5.53
N TRP A 120 5.84 -8.72 -5.03
CA TRP A 120 6.76 -8.12 -4.06
C TRP A 120 6.79 -8.93 -2.76
N LYS A 121 8.01 -9.29 -2.31
CA LYS A 121 8.20 -10.08 -1.09
C LYS A 121 8.64 -9.21 0.07
N LEU A 122 7.96 -9.33 1.22
CA LEU A 122 8.36 -8.70 2.48
C LEU A 122 9.67 -9.30 2.96
N VAL A 123 10.63 -8.46 3.34
CA VAL A 123 11.95 -8.90 3.86
C VAL A 123 12.31 -8.29 5.20
N GLU A 124 11.67 -7.19 5.59
CA GLU A 124 11.99 -6.47 6.81
C GLU A 124 10.76 -5.69 7.26
N GLU A 125 10.53 -5.65 8.57
CA GLU A 125 9.45 -4.88 9.19
C GLU A 125 9.96 -4.23 10.49
N GLU A 126 9.61 -2.96 10.69
CA GLU A 126 10.06 -2.14 11.81
C GLU A 126 8.86 -1.44 12.46
N ARG A 127 8.71 -1.58 13.78
CA ARG A 127 7.64 -0.93 14.56
C ARG A 127 8.10 0.41 15.11
N ARG A 128 7.19 1.40 15.12
CA ARG A 128 7.41 2.74 15.68
C ARG A 128 6.76 2.93 17.05
#